data_AF-A0A834IRP2-F1
#
_entry.id   AF-A0A834IRP2-F1
#
_cell.length_a   1.000
_cell.length_b   1.000
_cell.length_c   1.000
_cell.angle_alpha   90.00
_cell.angle_beta   90.00
_cell.angle_gamma   90.00
#
_symmetry.space_group_name_H-M   'P 1'
#
loop_
_entity.id
_entity.type
_entity.pdbx_description
1 polymer ?
#
loop_
_entity_poly.entity_id
_entity_poly.type
_entity_poly.pdbx_seq_one_letter_code
_entity_poly.pdbx_strand_id
1 'polypeptide(L)'
;MGRGVMKEWEATAKESATQKIVNMFNRPGQLEKIDQIKQRFTRKKGSVEALLKSAMQQQLDGVRIGISQLHNCLGQSVEINNNVKKIFNLFEDVPKLCNALSEAREENMKHSQYVTARENLKHIFTVPESVEKTKQWINEGKLLHAHQCLRDLENSRDDLLYEMLKHFRKDPAVIVTALRIIRREEKADELALKQEKQTGFLAPVESRIEGTQVEEREDNKLWLIRYLELIRQLILEDLRVVKTLCVPCFPRNYSKWTSRK
;
A
#
# COMPACT_ATOMS: atom_id res chain seq x y z
N MET A 1 29.21 26.54 -49.35
CA MET A 1 28.09 26.21 -50.27
C MET A 1 27.15 27.38 -50.61
N GLY A 2 27.14 28.52 -49.89
CA GLY A 2 26.08 29.53 -50.09
C GLY A 2 26.25 30.56 -51.23
N ARG A 3 27.47 30.90 -51.66
CA ARG A 3 27.68 32.04 -52.60
C ARG A 3 27.42 31.73 -54.08
N GLY A 4 27.64 30.49 -54.52
CA GLY A 4 27.37 30.07 -55.91
C GLY A 4 25.88 29.97 -56.19
N VAL A 5 25.17 29.26 -55.31
CA VAL A 5 23.71 29.06 -55.38
C VAL A 5 22.95 30.39 -55.34
N MET A 6 23.39 31.34 -54.51
CA MET A 6 22.74 32.66 -54.43
C MET A 6 22.80 33.44 -55.77
N LYS A 7 23.92 33.35 -56.48
CA LYS A 7 24.06 34.01 -57.80
C LYS A 7 23.19 33.36 -58.87
N GLU A 8 23.06 32.04 -58.84
CA GLU A 8 22.17 31.30 -59.75
C GLU A 8 20.71 31.68 -59.53
N TRP A 9 20.28 31.75 -58.27
CA TRP A 9 18.91 32.12 -57.92
C TRP A 9 18.60 33.58 -58.26
N GLU A 10 19.57 34.48 -58.10
CA GLU A 10 19.46 35.86 -58.57
C GLU A 10 19.33 35.94 -60.09
N ALA A 11 20.08 35.14 -60.84
CA ALA A 11 20.00 35.10 -62.30
C ALA A 11 18.63 34.60 -62.76
N THR A 12 18.16 33.47 -62.22
CA THR A 12 16.82 32.92 -62.51
C THR A 12 15.70 33.87 -62.08
N ALA A 13 15.85 34.57 -60.95
CA ALA A 13 14.87 35.56 -60.49
C ALA A 13 14.81 36.78 -61.42
N LYS A 14 15.97 37.25 -61.91
CA LYS A 14 16.04 38.34 -62.90
C LYS A 14 15.38 37.93 -64.21
N GLU A 15 15.68 36.73 -64.72
CA GLU A 15 15.09 36.20 -65.94
C GLU A 15 13.56 36.03 -65.83
N SER A 16 13.09 35.51 -64.69
CA SER A 16 11.65 35.42 -64.41
C SER A 16 10.99 36.79 -64.30
N ALA A 17 11.69 37.77 -63.70
CA ALA A 17 11.18 39.15 -63.59
C ALA A 17 11.11 39.84 -64.95
N THR A 18 12.13 39.66 -65.81
CA THR A 18 12.12 40.20 -67.18
C THR A 18 10.98 39.58 -67.98
N GLN A 19 10.78 38.26 -67.91
CA GLN A 19 9.67 37.61 -68.61
C GLN A 19 8.29 38.12 -68.12
N LYS A 20 8.15 38.35 -66.81
CA LYS A 20 6.93 38.92 -66.22
C LYS A 20 6.66 40.35 -66.70
N ILE A 21 7.68 41.18 -66.82
CA ILE A 21 7.55 42.57 -67.30
C ILE A 21 7.17 42.57 -68.79
N VAL A 22 7.84 41.76 -69.61
CA VAL A 22 7.51 41.59 -71.03
C VAL A 22 6.05 41.19 -71.20
N ASN A 23 5.61 40.16 -70.48
CA ASN A 23 4.22 39.69 -70.53
C ASN A 23 3.19 40.71 -69.99
N MET A 24 3.61 41.65 -69.13
CA MET A 24 2.74 42.65 -68.51
C MET A 24 2.56 43.90 -69.37
N PHE A 25 3.54 44.25 -70.21
CA PHE A 25 3.56 45.43 -71.08
C PHE A 25 3.65 45.05 -72.56
N ASN A 26 2.70 44.25 -73.04
CA ASN A 26 2.64 43.80 -74.44
C ASN A 26 2.05 44.84 -75.42
N ARG A 27 1.45 45.94 -74.91
CA ARG A 27 0.88 47.04 -75.72
C ARG A 27 1.22 48.42 -75.14
N PRO A 28 1.44 49.46 -75.97
CA PRO A 28 1.85 50.80 -75.51
C PRO A 28 0.89 51.44 -74.49
N GLY A 29 -0.43 51.29 -74.66
CA GLY A 29 -1.44 51.86 -73.75
C GLY A 29 -1.46 51.27 -72.34
N GLN A 30 -0.73 50.18 -72.08
CA GLN A 30 -0.64 49.57 -70.74
C GLN A 30 0.33 50.34 -69.81
N LEU A 31 1.18 51.21 -70.38
CA LEU A 31 2.13 52.04 -69.63
C LEU A 31 1.43 53.13 -68.80
N GLU A 32 0.19 53.51 -69.12
CA GLU A 32 -0.58 54.50 -68.35
C GLU A 32 -0.85 54.04 -66.91
N LYS A 33 -0.88 52.73 -66.65
CA LYS A 33 -1.13 52.14 -65.33
C LYS A 33 0.16 51.82 -64.55
N ILE A 34 1.32 52.26 -65.04
CA ILE A 34 2.63 51.91 -64.47
C ILE A 34 2.75 52.31 -62.99
N ASP A 35 2.21 53.47 -62.61
CA ASP A 35 2.27 53.94 -61.22
C ASP A 35 1.42 53.07 -60.28
N GLN A 36 0.24 52.63 -60.73
CA GLN A 36 -0.62 51.72 -59.97
C GLN A 36 0.06 50.34 -59.80
N ILE A 37 0.70 49.84 -60.86
CA ILE A 37 1.46 48.58 -60.84
C ILE A 37 2.67 48.70 -59.90
N LYS A 38 3.43 49.79 -59.99
CA LYS A 38 4.58 50.07 -59.13
C LYS A 38 4.17 50.12 -57.65
N GLN A 39 3.08 50.82 -57.32
CA GLN A 39 2.55 50.84 -55.96
C GLN A 39 2.16 49.44 -55.45
N ARG A 40 1.54 48.61 -56.29
CA ARG A 40 1.20 47.22 -55.95
C ARG A 40 2.46 46.39 -55.65
N PHE A 41 3.49 46.50 -56.47
CA PHE A 41 4.76 45.82 -56.24
C PHE A 41 5.45 46.30 -54.96
N THR A 42 5.45 47.61 -54.69
CA THR A 42 6.01 48.16 -53.44
C THR A 42 5.27 47.61 -52.21
N ARG A 43 3.93 47.56 -52.23
CA ARG A 43 3.14 46.96 -51.14
C ARG A 43 3.44 45.46 -50.96
N LYS A 44 3.52 44.71 -52.07
CA LYS A 44 3.82 43.27 -52.02
C LYS A 44 5.23 43.02 -51.49
N LYS A 45 6.22 43.82 -51.91
CA LYS A 45 7.59 43.78 -51.38
C LYS A 45 7.59 44.02 -49.87
N GLY A 46 6.96 45.09 -49.39
CA GLY A 46 6.87 45.39 -47.96
C GLY A 46 6.20 44.28 -47.15
N SER A 47 5.14 43.66 -47.68
CA SER A 47 4.48 42.51 -47.04
C SER A 47 5.39 41.28 -46.95
N VAL A 48 6.10 40.94 -48.04
CA VAL A 48 7.03 39.80 -48.04
C VAL A 48 8.21 40.07 -47.11
N GLU A 49 8.77 41.28 -47.10
CA GLU A 49 9.84 41.66 -46.18
C GLU A 49 9.39 41.56 -44.71
N ALA A 50 8.18 42.01 -44.38
CA ALA A 50 7.63 41.90 -43.04
C ALA A 50 7.43 40.43 -42.62
N LEU A 51 6.90 39.60 -43.52
CA LEU A 51 6.71 38.17 -43.28
C LEU A 51 8.06 37.46 -43.09
N LEU A 52 9.06 37.74 -43.93
CA LEU A 52 10.40 37.16 -43.81
C LEU A 52 11.07 37.57 -42.51
N LYS A 53 10.98 38.86 -42.12
CA LYS A 53 11.51 39.34 -40.85
C LYS A 53 10.87 38.63 -39.66
N SER A 54 9.55 38.51 -39.65
CA SER A 54 8.82 37.82 -38.58
C SER A 54 9.18 36.34 -38.50
N ALA A 55 9.19 35.64 -39.64
CA ALA A 55 9.53 34.23 -39.71
C ALA A 55 10.99 33.97 -39.28
N MET A 56 11.94 34.78 -39.75
CA MET A 56 13.34 34.67 -39.35
C MET A 56 13.52 34.93 -37.85
N GLN A 57 12.86 35.96 -37.32
CA GLN A 57 12.91 36.27 -35.89
C GLN A 57 12.38 35.09 -35.06
N GLN A 58 11.22 34.53 -35.43
CA GLN A 58 10.64 33.37 -34.75
C GLN A 58 11.56 32.15 -34.79
N GLN A 59 12.21 31.87 -35.92
CA GLN A 59 13.15 30.75 -36.05
C GLN A 59 14.40 30.97 -35.19
N LEU A 60 14.97 32.18 -35.20
CA LEU A 60 16.12 32.53 -34.37
C LEU A 60 15.81 32.46 -32.88
N ASP A 61 14.64 32.93 -32.47
CA ASP A 61 14.18 32.84 -31.08
C ASP A 61 13.96 31.38 -30.66
N GLY A 62 13.37 30.55 -31.53
CA GLY A 62 13.25 29.11 -31.30
C GLY A 62 14.60 28.42 -31.10
N VAL A 63 15.58 28.71 -31.96
CA VAL A 63 16.96 28.20 -31.83
C VAL A 63 17.60 28.67 -30.53
N ARG A 64 17.46 29.95 -30.18
CA ARG A 64 18.02 30.53 -28.94
C ARG A 64 17.44 29.87 -27.69
N ILE A 65 16.12 29.65 -27.65
CA ILE A 65 15.45 28.95 -26.55
C ILE A 65 15.95 27.51 -26.47
N GLY A 66 16.02 26.81 -27.61
CA GLY A 66 16.51 25.43 -27.67
C GLY A 66 17.93 25.28 -27.13
N ILE A 67 18.85 26.17 -27.52
CA ILE A 67 20.23 26.16 -27.01
C ILE A 67 20.27 26.43 -25.50
N SER A 68 19.49 27.40 -25.02
CA SER A 68 19.40 27.72 -23.59
C SER A 68 18.88 26.51 -22.78
N GLN A 69 17.85 25.83 -23.30
CA GLN A 69 17.31 24.62 -22.68
C GLN A 69 18.33 23.49 -22.65
N LEU A 70 19.06 23.25 -23.75
CA LEU A 70 20.10 22.23 -23.80
C LEU A 70 21.23 22.50 -22.79
N HIS A 71 21.67 23.75 -22.67
CA HIS A 71 22.65 24.11 -21.63
C HIS A 71 22.12 23.86 -20.22
N ASN A 72 20.86 24.20 -19.95
CA ASN A 72 20.25 23.95 -18.65
C ASN A 72 20.15 22.44 -18.37
N CYS A 73 19.71 21.63 -19.34
CA CYS A 73 19.64 20.18 -19.20
C CYS A 73 21.01 19.56 -18.95
N LEU A 74 22.06 20.06 -19.61
CA LEU A 74 23.43 19.63 -19.36
C LEU A 74 23.87 19.95 -17.92
N GLY A 75 23.59 21.15 -17.43
CA GLY A 75 23.87 21.54 -16.04
C GLY A 75 23.12 20.67 -15.03
N GLN A 76 21.82 20.44 -15.27
CA GLN A 76 20.99 19.57 -14.43
C GLN A 76 21.51 18.13 -14.41
N SER A 77 21.97 17.59 -15.54
CA SER A 77 22.53 16.24 -15.62
C SER A 77 23.78 16.10 -14.73
N VAL A 78 24.67 17.10 -14.75
CA VAL A 78 25.85 17.12 -13.89
C VAL A 78 25.46 17.22 -12.41
N GLU A 79 24.48 18.05 -12.09
CA GLU A 79 23.96 18.19 -10.72
C GLU A 79 23.35 16.90 -10.20
N ILE A 80 22.50 16.24 -11.00
CA ILE A 80 21.91 14.95 -10.68
C ILE A 80 23.00 13.90 -10.43
N ASN A 81 24.01 13.83 -11.29
CA ASN A 81 25.13 12.90 -11.12
C ASN A 81 25.89 13.15 -9.80
N ASN A 82 26.09 14.41 -9.43
CA ASN A 82 26.72 14.76 -8.15
C ASN A 82 25.84 14.39 -6.95
N ASN A 83 24.53 14.62 -7.04
CA ASN A 83 23.59 14.26 -5.99
C ASN A 83 23.50 12.74 -5.81
N VAL A 84 23.48 11.98 -6.91
CA VAL A 84 23.53 10.52 -6.89
C VAL A 84 24.81 10.03 -6.20
N LYS A 85 25.97 10.60 -6.51
CA LYS A 85 27.22 10.27 -5.81
C LYS A 85 27.16 10.56 -4.31
N LYS A 86 26.60 11.71 -3.91
CA LYS A 86 26.40 12.05 -2.49
C LYS A 86 25.51 11.04 -1.79
N ILE A 87 24.41 10.63 -2.44
CA ILE A 87 23.47 9.63 -1.91
C ILE A 87 24.19 8.29 -1.70
N PHE A 88 24.96 7.82 -2.69
CA PHE A 88 25.71 6.57 -2.56
C PHE A 88 26.71 6.61 -1.40
N ASN A 89 27.41 7.73 -1.20
CA ASN A 89 28.33 7.88 -0.07
C ASN A 89 27.60 7.82 1.28
N LEU A 90 26.42 8.44 1.40
CA LEU A 90 25.62 8.37 2.63
C LEU A 90 25.12 6.94 2.92
N PHE A 91 24.80 6.18 1.89
CA PHE A 91 24.36 4.79 2.05
C PHE A 91 25.47 3.85 2.53
N GLU A 92 26.74 4.18 2.32
CA GLU A 92 27.87 3.36 2.80
C GLU A 92 27.91 3.28 4.34
N ASP A 93 27.41 4.30 5.02
CA ASP A 93 27.39 4.36 6.49
C ASP A 93 26.14 3.74 7.11
N VAL A 94 25.07 3.52 6.33
CA VAL A 94 23.81 2.94 6.83
C VAL A 94 23.98 1.51 7.38
N PRO A 95 24.73 0.59 6.74
CA PRO A 95 24.98 -0.74 7.31
C PRO A 95 25.75 -0.69 8.63
N LYS A 96 26.73 0.22 8.75
CA LYS A 96 27.51 0.40 9.98
C LYS A 96 26.61 0.86 11.12
N LEU A 97 25.72 1.81 10.84
CA LEU A 97 24.72 2.29 11.79
C LEU A 97 23.71 1.21 12.17
N CYS A 98 23.21 0.43 11.20
CA CYS A 98 22.30 -0.70 11.47
C CYS A 98 22.94 -1.73 12.41
N ASN A 99 24.22 -2.05 12.21
CA ASN A 99 24.94 -2.97 13.07
C ASN A 99 25.13 -2.38 14.48
N ALA A 100 25.53 -1.10 14.58
CA ALA A 100 25.68 -0.42 15.87
C ALA A 100 24.35 -0.32 16.65
N LEU A 101 23.22 -0.16 15.96
CA LEU A 101 21.88 -0.15 16.57
C LEU A 101 21.25 -1.53 16.72
N SER A 102 21.89 -2.63 16.30
CA SER A 102 21.29 -3.96 16.36
C SER A 102 20.91 -4.36 17.79
N GLU A 103 21.80 -4.12 18.74
CA GLU A 103 21.56 -4.42 20.16
C GLU A 103 20.39 -3.59 20.72
N ALA A 104 20.37 -2.29 20.44
CA ALA A 104 19.26 -1.42 20.85
C ALA A 104 17.93 -1.83 20.19
N ARG A 105 17.97 -2.31 18.94
CA ARG A 105 16.78 -2.80 18.22
C ARG A 105 16.28 -4.11 18.82
N GLU A 106 17.18 -5.01 19.23
CA GLU A 106 16.84 -6.25 19.92
C GLU A 106 16.22 -5.95 21.30
N GLU A 107 16.83 -5.08 22.10
CA GLU A 107 16.27 -4.67 23.39
C GLU A 107 14.92 -3.97 23.25
N ASN A 108 14.76 -3.10 22.24
CA ASN A 108 13.46 -2.49 21.95
C ASN A 108 12.40 -3.53 21.54
N MET A 109 12.81 -4.56 20.77
CA MET A 109 11.90 -5.66 20.41
C MET A 109 11.49 -6.47 21.65
N LYS A 110 12.43 -6.77 22.56
CA LYS A 110 12.12 -7.42 23.85
C LYS A 110 11.21 -6.54 24.70
N HIS A 111 11.49 -5.24 24.81
CA HIS A 111 10.65 -4.31 25.56
C HIS A 111 9.22 -4.27 24.99
N SER A 112 9.07 -4.18 23.67
CA SER A 112 7.77 -4.25 23.01
C SER A 112 7.04 -5.56 23.33
N GLN A 113 7.75 -6.69 23.35
CA GLN A 113 7.17 -7.99 23.73
C GLN A 113 6.71 -8.01 25.19
N TYR A 114 7.52 -7.45 26.11
CA TYR A 114 7.15 -7.39 27.53
C TYR A 114 5.95 -6.47 27.78
N VAL A 115 5.85 -5.34 27.08
CA VAL A 115 4.68 -4.46 27.16
C VAL A 115 3.42 -5.20 26.73
N THR A 116 3.47 -5.90 25.60
CA THR A 116 2.35 -6.74 25.14
C THR A 116 2.02 -7.86 26.13
N ALA A 117 3.03 -8.56 26.67
CA ALA A 117 2.82 -9.61 27.67
C ALA A 117 2.18 -9.06 28.94
N ARG A 118 2.56 -7.84 29.38
CA ARG A 118 1.99 -7.19 30.56
C ARG A 118 0.51 -6.84 30.36
N GLU A 119 0.14 -6.29 29.21
CA GLU A 119 -1.29 -6.04 28.90
C GLU A 119 -2.08 -7.37 28.83
N ASN A 120 -1.51 -8.41 28.22
CA ASN A 120 -2.13 -9.73 28.17
C ASN A 120 -2.35 -10.35 29.55
N LEU A 121 -1.41 -10.17 30.48
CA LEU A 121 -1.56 -10.63 31.86
C LEU A 121 -2.70 -9.91 32.58
N LYS A 122 -2.87 -8.60 32.36
CA LYS A 122 -3.99 -7.84 32.92
C LYS A 122 -5.32 -8.49 32.53
N HIS A 123 -5.49 -8.85 31.26
CA HIS A 123 -6.66 -9.57 30.78
C HIS A 123 -6.89 -10.89 31.51
N ILE A 124 -5.85 -11.73 31.65
CA ILE A 124 -5.94 -13.02 32.35
C ILE A 124 -6.36 -12.86 33.81
N PHE A 125 -5.86 -11.84 34.52
CA PHE A 125 -6.21 -11.62 35.93
C PHE A 125 -7.56 -10.95 36.15
N THR A 126 -8.03 -10.12 35.21
CA THR A 126 -9.33 -9.42 35.34
C THR A 126 -10.51 -10.26 34.89
N VAL A 127 -10.31 -11.25 34.03
CA VAL A 127 -11.39 -12.09 33.49
C VAL A 127 -12.19 -12.80 34.59
N PRO A 128 -11.60 -13.44 35.63
CA PRO A 128 -12.36 -14.11 36.68
C PRO A 128 -13.31 -13.16 37.44
N GLU A 129 -12.82 -11.97 37.81
CA GLU A 129 -13.61 -10.96 38.51
C GLU A 129 -14.75 -10.41 37.62
N SER A 130 -14.46 -10.15 36.35
CA SER A 130 -15.45 -9.71 35.36
C SER A 130 -16.52 -10.77 35.10
N VAL A 131 -16.15 -12.06 35.07
CA VAL A 131 -17.10 -13.17 34.94
C VAL A 131 -18.02 -13.25 36.16
N GLU A 132 -17.48 -13.12 37.37
CA GLU A 132 -18.28 -13.15 38.60
C GLU A 132 -19.25 -11.97 38.69
N LYS A 133 -18.78 -10.76 38.35
CA LYS A 133 -19.65 -9.58 38.21
C LYS A 133 -20.75 -9.83 37.18
N THR A 134 -20.39 -10.35 36.00
CA THR A 134 -21.36 -10.65 34.93
C THR A 134 -22.45 -11.59 35.43
N LYS A 135 -22.09 -12.66 36.17
CA LYS A 135 -23.06 -13.56 36.81
C LYS A 135 -23.98 -12.84 37.78
N GLN A 136 -23.46 -11.92 38.60
CA GLN A 136 -24.28 -11.09 39.49
C GLN A 136 -25.27 -10.21 38.72
N TRP A 137 -24.84 -9.51 37.67
CA TRP A 137 -25.75 -8.68 36.85
C TRP A 137 -26.84 -9.51 36.16
N ILE A 138 -26.53 -10.76 35.77
CA ILE A 138 -27.51 -11.71 35.24
C ILE A 138 -28.53 -12.09 36.31
N ASN A 139 -28.07 -12.45 37.51
CA ASN A 139 -28.93 -12.81 38.64
C ASN A 139 -29.83 -11.65 39.09
N GLU A 140 -29.35 -10.41 38.99
CA GLU A 140 -30.09 -9.19 39.32
C GLU A 140 -31.04 -8.74 38.19
N GLY A 141 -31.11 -9.46 37.06
CA GLY A 141 -31.95 -9.11 35.90
C GLY A 141 -31.47 -7.88 35.12
N LYS A 142 -30.25 -7.40 35.39
CA LYS A 142 -29.66 -6.21 34.75
C LYS A 142 -28.92 -6.60 33.45
N LEU A 143 -29.70 -7.07 32.48
CA LEU A 143 -29.21 -7.69 31.25
C LEU A 143 -28.34 -6.77 30.37
N LEU A 144 -28.58 -5.46 30.39
CA LEU A 144 -27.76 -4.50 29.62
C LEU A 144 -26.32 -4.44 30.12
N HIS A 145 -26.13 -4.41 31.44
CA HIS A 145 -24.81 -4.40 32.06
C HIS A 145 -24.10 -5.74 31.93
N ALA A 146 -24.85 -6.84 32.04
CA ALA A 146 -24.33 -8.17 31.74
C ALA A 146 -23.83 -8.27 30.29
N HIS A 147 -24.60 -7.78 29.32
CA HIS A 147 -24.21 -7.78 27.91
C HIS A 147 -22.98 -6.90 27.64
N GLN A 148 -22.87 -5.73 28.29
CA GLN A 148 -21.68 -4.89 28.20
C GLN A 148 -20.43 -5.60 28.73
N CYS A 149 -20.54 -6.23 29.91
CA CYS A 149 -19.42 -6.94 30.52
C CYS A 149 -18.99 -8.18 29.69
N LEU A 150 -19.95 -8.90 29.09
CA LEU A 150 -19.66 -9.98 28.15
C LEU A 150 -18.92 -9.49 26.91
N ARG A 151 -19.30 -8.34 26.35
CA ARG A 151 -18.60 -7.75 25.21
C ARG A 151 -17.16 -7.38 25.56
N ASP A 152 -16.92 -6.84 26.74
CA ASP A 152 -15.57 -6.50 27.20
C ASP A 152 -14.70 -7.77 27.36
N LEU A 153 -15.29 -8.87 27.83
CA LEU A 153 -14.64 -10.19 27.90
C LEU A 153 -14.35 -10.77 26.50
N GLU A 154 -15.27 -10.62 25.55
CA GLU A 154 -15.07 -11.04 24.16
C GLU A 154 -13.94 -10.26 23.48
N ASN A 155 -13.91 -8.94 23.64
CA ASN A 155 -12.83 -8.10 23.14
C ASN A 155 -11.48 -8.52 23.73
N SER A 156 -11.45 -8.75 25.05
CA SER A 156 -10.26 -9.24 25.75
C SER A 156 -9.78 -10.61 25.22
N ARG A 157 -10.68 -11.51 24.85
CA ARG A 157 -10.35 -12.80 24.23
C ARG A 157 -9.74 -12.58 22.85
N ASP A 158 -10.37 -11.74 22.03
CA ASP A 158 -9.95 -11.51 20.65
C ASP A 158 -8.57 -10.85 20.59
N ASP A 159 -8.28 -9.92 21.49
CA ASP A 159 -6.96 -9.29 21.65
C ASP A 159 -5.88 -10.33 22.01
N LEU A 160 -6.17 -11.21 22.97
CA LEU A 160 -5.28 -12.30 23.36
C LEU A 160 -5.02 -13.26 22.19
N LEU A 161 -6.08 -13.67 21.48
CA LEU A 161 -5.98 -14.56 20.33
C LEU A 161 -5.19 -13.94 19.18
N TYR A 162 -5.38 -12.64 18.92
CA TYR A 162 -4.66 -11.92 17.88
C TYR A 162 -3.15 -11.90 18.15
N GLU A 163 -2.73 -11.55 19.38
CA GLU A 163 -1.31 -11.55 19.75
C GLU A 163 -0.72 -12.96 19.75
N MET A 164 -1.50 -13.97 20.16
CA MET A 164 -1.09 -15.38 20.08
C MET A 164 -0.82 -15.80 18.63
N LEU A 165 -1.75 -15.49 17.71
CA LEU A 165 -1.66 -15.83 16.30
C LEU A 165 -0.50 -15.11 15.60
N LYS A 166 -0.25 -13.85 15.95
CA LYS A 166 0.90 -13.07 15.49
C LYS A 166 2.23 -13.69 15.93
N HIS A 167 2.30 -14.25 17.13
CA HIS A 167 3.48 -14.99 17.60
C HIS A 167 3.63 -16.33 16.86
N PHE A 168 2.53 -17.05 16.67
CA PHE A 168 2.50 -18.34 15.99
C PHE A 168 2.86 -18.29 14.50
N ARG A 169 2.58 -17.17 13.82
CA ARG A 169 3.05 -16.96 12.44
C ARG A 169 4.57 -16.84 12.34
N LYS A 170 5.26 -16.43 13.40
CA LYS A 170 6.72 -16.30 13.44
C LYS A 170 7.41 -17.63 13.78
N ASP A 171 6.82 -18.41 14.69
CA ASP A 171 7.32 -19.72 15.07
C ASP A 171 6.16 -20.72 15.33
N PRO A 172 5.83 -21.55 14.32
CA PRO A 172 4.78 -22.56 14.43
C PRO A 172 5.05 -23.66 15.47
N ALA A 173 6.31 -23.88 15.89
CA ALA A 173 6.65 -24.93 16.85
C ALA A 173 6.10 -24.61 18.26
N VAL A 174 5.95 -23.33 18.58
CA VAL A 174 5.36 -22.85 19.84
C VAL A 174 3.90 -23.32 19.98
N ILE A 175 3.16 -23.45 18.87
CA ILE A 175 1.77 -23.96 18.87
C ILE A 175 1.72 -25.40 19.41
N VAL A 176 2.64 -26.26 18.96
CA VAL A 176 2.68 -27.68 19.37
C VAL A 176 2.97 -27.78 20.86
N THR A 177 3.88 -26.95 21.36
CA THR A 177 4.20 -26.89 22.79
C THR A 177 3.02 -26.38 23.61
N ALA A 178 2.35 -25.31 23.17
CA ALA A 178 1.16 -24.79 23.84
C ALA A 178 0.01 -25.83 23.85
N LEU A 179 -0.27 -26.48 22.72
CA LEU A 179 -1.29 -27.53 22.63
C LEU A 179 -0.96 -28.76 23.50
N ARG A 180 0.33 -29.11 23.65
CA ARG A 180 0.75 -30.18 24.57
C ARG A 180 0.51 -29.81 26.03
N ILE A 181 0.80 -28.57 26.41
CA ILE A 181 0.55 -28.06 27.77
C ILE A 181 -0.95 -28.07 28.04
N ILE A 182 -1.77 -27.47 27.17
CA ILE A 182 -3.23 -27.44 27.32
C ILE A 182 -3.80 -28.86 27.47
N ARG A 183 -3.42 -29.79 26.59
CA ARG A 183 -3.88 -31.19 26.70
C ARG A 183 -3.45 -31.90 27.97
N ARG A 184 -2.27 -31.54 28.51
CA ARG A 184 -1.80 -32.11 29.77
C ARG A 184 -2.67 -31.62 30.92
N GLU A 185 -2.97 -30.32 30.95
CA GLU A 185 -3.83 -29.71 31.97
C GLU A 185 -5.27 -30.23 31.87
N GLU A 186 -5.89 -30.23 30.69
CA GLU A 186 -7.25 -30.78 30.49
C GLU A 186 -7.37 -32.25 30.95
N LYS A 187 -6.32 -33.05 30.69
CA LYS A 187 -6.28 -34.44 31.14
C LYS A 187 -6.12 -34.55 32.67
N ALA A 188 -5.38 -33.65 33.29
CA ALA A 188 -5.25 -33.58 34.74
C ALA A 188 -6.59 -33.18 35.38
N ASP A 189 -7.29 -32.20 34.80
CA ASP A 189 -8.62 -31.76 35.22
C ASP A 189 -9.65 -32.88 35.11
N GLU A 190 -9.66 -33.62 33.99
CA GLU A 190 -10.53 -34.80 33.84
C GLU A 190 -10.27 -35.88 34.90
N LEU A 191 -9.00 -36.09 35.26
CA LEU A 191 -8.63 -37.07 36.28
C LEU A 191 -9.06 -36.60 37.68
N ALA A 192 -8.91 -35.31 37.98
CA ALA A 192 -9.38 -34.71 39.22
C ALA A 192 -10.91 -34.82 39.36
N LEU A 193 -11.66 -34.52 38.29
CA LEU A 193 -13.12 -34.68 38.24
C LEU A 193 -13.56 -36.14 38.40
N LYS A 194 -12.84 -37.10 37.83
CA LYS A 194 -13.12 -38.54 38.00
C LYS A 194 -12.82 -39.01 39.42
N GLN A 195 -11.77 -38.48 40.05
CA GLN A 195 -11.43 -38.76 41.43
C GLN A 195 -12.49 -38.19 42.39
N GLU A 196 -12.92 -36.95 42.20
CA GLU A 196 -14.03 -36.36 42.99
C GLU A 196 -15.30 -37.19 42.93
N LYS A 197 -15.70 -37.66 41.74
CA LYS A 197 -16.88 -38.53 41.58
C LYS A 197 -16.75 -39.86 42.34
N GLN A 198 -15.53 -40.33 42.60
CA GLN A 198 -15.28 -41.60 43.30
C GLN A 198 -15.03 -41.44 44.79
N THR A 199 -14.34 -40.37 45.21
CA THR A 199 -13.90 -40.16 46.60
C THR A 199 -14.77 -39.14 47.34
N GLY A 200 -15.62 -38.39 46.62
CA GLY A 200 -16.34 -37.24 47.15
C GLY A 200 -15.43 -36.06 47.50
N PHE A 201 -14.14 -36.13 47.17
CA PHE A 201 -13.13 -35.15 47.56
C PHE A 201 -12.38 -34.64 46.32
N LEU A 202 -12.63 -33.38 45.98
CA LEU A 202 -11.80 -32.61 45.05
C LEU A 202 -10.79 -31.82 45.89
N ALA A 203 -9.51 -31.81 45.50
CA ALA A 203 -8.59 -30.83 46.07
C ALA A 203 -9.17 -29.41 45.82
N PRO A 204 -9.09 -28.48 46.79
CA PRO A 204 -9.78 -27.20 46.68
C PRO A 204 -9.18 -26.41 45.51
N VAL A 205 -9.90 -26.39 44.40
CA VAL A 205 -9.72 -25.43 43.32
C VAL A 205 -10.95 -24.55 43.35
N GLU A 206 -10.79 -23.34 43.88
CA GLU A 206 -11.83 -22.31 43.81
C GLU A 206 -12.15 -22.01 42.34
N SER A 207 -13.18 -22.66 41.80
CA SER A 207 -14.29 -22.03 41.05
C SER A 207 -15.11 -23.10 40.31
N ARG A 208 -16.34 -23.27 40.77
CA ARG A 208 -17.36 -24.17 40.20
C ARG A 208 -17.73 -23.75 38.78
N ILE A 209 -17.68 -24.70 37.84
CA ILE A 209 -18.22 -24.57 36.49
C ILE A 209 -19.35 -25.60 36.34
N GLU A 210 -20.59 -25.12 36.39
CA GLU A 210 -21.75 -25.85 35.87
C GLU A 210 -22.20 -25.12 34.60
N GLY A 211 -22.13 -25.82 33.47
CA GLY A 211 -22.57 -25.33 32.17
C GLY A 211 -24.03 -25.67 31.93
N THR A 212 -24.75 -24.76 31.26
CA THR A 212 -26.05 -25.06 30.66
C THR A 212 -26.14 -24.42 29.28
N GLN A 213 -26.56 -25.26 28.33
CA GLN A 213 -26.70 -25.03 26.89
C GLN A 213 -27.83 -24.02 26.59
N VAL A 214 -27.70 -23.28 25.46
CA VAL A 214 -28.62 -22.22 25.01
C VAL A 214 -29.21 -22.56 23.63
N GLU A 215 -30.52 -22.36 23.47
CA GLU A 215 -31.24 -22.04 22.21
C GLU A 215 -32.25 -20.92 22.57
N GLU A 216 -32.67 -19.96 21.74
CA GLU A 216 -32.30 -19.47 20.41
C GLU A 216 -32.64 -17.95 20.37
N ARG A 217 -32.00 -17.19 19.47
CA ARG A 217 -32.20 -15.74 19.27
C ARG A 217 -32.92 -15.51 17.94
N GLU A 218 -34.04 -14.80 17.97
CA GLU A 218 -34.61 -14.16 16.78
C GLU A 218 -34.13 -12.70 16.65
N ASP A 219 -34.08 -12.29 15.38
CA ASP A 219 -33.92 -10.95 14.84
C ASP A 219 -32.52 -10.33 14.76
N ASN A 220 -31.90 -10.53 13.58
CA ASN A 220 -31.64 -9.44 12.64
C ASN A 220 -31.18 -10.04 11.27
N LYS A 221 -31.87 -9.73 10.17
CA LYS A 221 -31.90 -10.59 8.96
C LYS A 221 -30.79 -10.37 7.91
N LEU A 222 -29.85 -9.44 8.08
CA LEU A 222 -28.75 -9.24 7.09
C LEU A 222 -27.35 -8.98 7.68
N TRP A 223 -27.22 -8.77 9.00
CA TRP A 223 -25.90 -8.66 9.65
C TRP A 223 -25.19 -10.03 9.68
N LEU A 224 -25.96 -11.09 9.92
CA LEU A 224 -25.46 -12.46 9.98
C LEU A 224 -24.84 -12.87 8.64
N ILE A 225 -25.39 -12.45 7.50
CA ILE A 225 -24.85 -12.82 6.19
C ILE A 225 -23.48 -12.16 5.94
N ARG A 226 -23.32 -10.87 6.27
CA ARG A 226 -22.03 -10.17 6.09
C ARG A 226 -20.98 -10.65 7.10
N TYR A 227 -21.41 -10.92 8.33
CA TYR A 227 -20.54 -11.46 9.38
C TYR A 227 -20.14 -12.91 9.08
N LEU A 228 -21.07 -13.77 8.65
CA LEU A 228 -20.79 -15.14 8.22
C LEU A 228 -19.92 -15.18 6.97
N GLU A 229 -20.08 -14.25 6.02
CA GLU A 229 -19.21 -14.19 4.84
C GLU A 229 -17.79 -13.72 5.21
N LEU A 230 -17.66 -12.75 6.12
CA LEU A 230 -16.37 -12.31 6.65
C LEU A 230 -15.68 -13.44 7.45
N ILE A 231 -16.44 -14.11 8.32
CA ILE A 231 -15.98 -15.30 9.06
C ILE A 231 -15.63 -16.42 8.09
N ARG A 232 -16.42 -16.67 7.04
CA ARG A 232 -16.13 -17.70 6.05
C ARG A 232 -14.82 -17.42 5.34
N GLN A 233 -14.55 -16.16 4.98
CA GLN A 233 -13.29 -15.77 4.36
C GLN A 233 -12.11 -15.92 5.32
N LEU A 234 -12.24 -15.43 6.56
CA LEU A 234 -11.21 -15.57 7.59
C LEU A 234 -10.94 -17.03 7.94
N ILE A 235 -11.99 -17.83 8.15
CA ILE A 235 -11.88 -19.27 8.40
C ILE A 235 -11.28 -19.98 7.19
N LEU A 236 -11.63 -19.65 5.95
CA LEU A 236 -11.03 -20.31 4.78
C LEU A 236 -9.56 -19.95 4.61
N GLU A 237 -9.17 -18.74 4.96
CA GLU A 237 -7.78 -18.30 4.95
C GLU A 237 -6.99 -18.97 6.08
N ASP A 238 -7.55 -19.02 7.28
CA ASP A 238 -7.00 -19.74 8.43
C ASP A 238 -6.92 -21.25 8.16
N LEU A 239 -7.94 -21.87 7.56
CA LEU A 239 -7.93 -23.28 7.17
C LEU A 239 -6.93 -23.56 6.05
N ARG A 240 -6.69 -22.60 5.16
CA ARG A 240 -5.64 -22.71 4.13
C ARG A 240 -4.26 -22.68 4.78
N VAL A 241 -4.05 -21.80 5.76
CA VAL A 241 -2.82 -21.74 6.58
C VAL A 241 -2.64 -23.04 7.38
N VAL A 242 -3.69 -23.53 8.06
CA VAL A 242 -3.66 -24.78 8.83
C VAL A 242 -3.38 -25.99 7.95
N LYS A 243 -4.00 -26.07 6.76
CA LYS A 243 -3.80 -27.18 5.81
C LYS A 243 -2.41 -27.18 5.18
N THR A 244 -1.79 -26.02 5.00
CA THR A 244 -0.48 -25.91 4.33
C THR A 244 0.69 -25.93 5.30
N LEU A 245 0.57 -25.26 6.45
CA LEU A 245 1.67 -25.07 7.40
C LEU A 245 1.56 -25.95 8.65
N CYS A 246 0.35 -26.32 9.07
CA CYS A 246 0.15 -27.02 10.34
C CYS A 246 -0.07 -28.55 10.20
N VAL A 247 -0.36 -29.07 9.00
CA VAL A 247 -0.51 -30.53 8.76
C VAL A 247 0.71 -31.36 9.22
N PRO A 248 1.97 -30.92 9.03
CA PRO A 248 3.14 -31.62 9.56
C PRO A 248 3.26 -31.53 11.10
N CYS A 249 2.60 -30.55 11.72
CA CYS A 249 2.71 -30.24 13.15
C CYS A 249 1.70 -30.98 14.01
N PHE A 250 0.64 -31.55 13.42
CA PHE A 250 -0.38 -32.32 14.14
C PHE A 250 -0.04 -33.82 14.18
N PRO A 251 -0.21 -34.51 15.34
CA PRO A 251 0.01 -35.95 15.42
C PRO A 251 -0.97 -36.72 14.51
N ARG A 252 -0.54 -37.89 14.00
CA ARG A 252 -1.28 -38.70 13.00
C ARG A 252 -2.74 -39.01 13.37
N ASN A 253 -3.11 -38.97 14.64
CA ASN A 253 -4.49 -39.24 15.10
C ASN A 253 -5.48 -38.08 14.86
N TYR A 254 -5.02 -36.87 14.53
CA TYR A 254 -5.86 -35.74 14.14
C TYR A 254 -6.28 -35.75 12.66
N SER A 255 -5.71 -36.64 11.85
CA SER A 255 -5.93 -36.72 10.39
C SER A 255 -7.34 -37.12 9.95
N LYS A 256 -8.24 -37.52 10.87
CA LYS A 256 -9.62 -37.94 10.54
C LYS A 256 -10.48 -36.82 9.92
N TRP A 257 -10.09 -35.56 10.03
CA TRP A 257 -10.78 -34.43 9.38
C TRP A 257 -10.40 -34.21 7.91
N THR A 258 -9.38 -34.90 7.38
CA THR A 258 -8.88 -34.69 6.01
C THR A 258 -9.27 -35.77 5.01
N SER A 259 -10.08 -36.75 5.41
CA SER A 259 -10.57 -37.82 4.53
C SER A 259 -12.10 -37.88 4.52
N ARG A 260 -12.72 -36.88 3.91
CA ARG A 260 -13.92 -37.11 3.10
C ARG A 260 -13.69 -36.41 1.76
N LYS A 261 -13.56 -37.23 0.72
CA LYS A 261 -13.72 -36.80 -0.68
C LYS A 261 -15.14 -36.27 -0.89
#